data_AF-A0A7J2YYK5-F1
#
_entry.id   AF-A0A7J2YYK5-F1
#
_cell.length_a   1.000
_cell.length_b   1.000
_cell.length_c   1.000
_cell.angle_alpha   90.00
_cell.angle_beta   90.00
_cell.angle_gamma   90.00
#
_symmetry.space_group_name_H-M   'P 1'
#
loop_
_entity.id
_entity.type
_entity.pdbx_description
1 polymer ?
#
loop_
_entity_poly.entity_id
_entity_poly.type
_entity_poly.pdbx_seq_one_letter_code
_entity_poly.pdbx_strand_id
1 'polypeptide(L)' 'MNRNEAVSYLKDLLSQCNGMSPNAVSFEQKGGMNSEGYVIHIRGRIEASERQVVRNVAQKYSFQVKDNSDGVVVYKPI' A
#
# COMPACT_ATOMS: atom_id res chain seq x y z
N MET A 1 16.99 -4.03 0.25
CA MET A 1 16.06 -3.56 -0.80
C MET A 1 15.87 -2.07 -0.64
N ASN A 2 16.17 -1.33 -1.69
CA ASN A 2 15.90 0.10 -1.77
C ASN A 2 14.38 0.33 -1.92
N ARG A 3 13.83 1.41 -1.36
CA ARG A 3 12.38 1.72 -1.34
C ARG A 3 11.75 1.69 -2.74
N ASN A 4 12.50 2.14 -3.74
CA ASN A 4 12.08 2.13 -5.14
C ASN A 4 11.98 0.71 -5.72
N GLU A 5 12.85 -0.21 -5.30
CA GLU A 5 12.82 -1.62 -5.74
C GLU A 5 11.57 -2.33 -5.21
N ALA A 6 11.18 -2.06 -3.97
CA ALA A 6 9.98 -2.65 -3.37
C ALA A 6 8.70 -2.17 -4.08
N VAL A 7 8.63 -0.90 -4.46
CA VAL A 7 7.49 -0.35 -5.22
C VAL A 7 7.45 -0.93 -6.64
N SER A 8 8.59 -1.03 -7.32
CA SER A 8 8.66 -1.65 -8.65
C SER A 8 8.24 -3.12 -8.61
N TYR A 9 8.73 -3.88 -7.62
CA TYR A 9 8.34 -5.28 -7.44
C TYR A 9 6.83 -5.43 -7.21
N LEU A 10 6.24 -4.57 -6.39
CA LEU A 10 4.79 -4.58 -6.17
C LEU A 10 4.01 -4.23 -7.45
N LYS A 11 4.48 -3.25 -8.24
CA LYS A 11 3.84 -2.91 -9.52
C LYS A 11 3.93 -4.06 -10.52
N ASP A 12 5.08 -4.71 -10.62
CA ASP A 12 5.28 -5.86 -11.51
C ASP A 12 4.41 -7.04 -11.09
N LEU A 13 4.32 -7.32 -9.79
CA LEU A 13 3.47 -8.38 -9.26
C LEU A 13 1.99 -8.13 -9.56
N LEU A 14 1.55 -6.88 -9.42
CA LEU A 14 0.17 -6.50 -9.71
C LEU A 14 -0.14 -6.44 -11.21
N SER A 15 0.87 -6.20 -12.07
CA SER A 15 0.70 -6.26 -13.52
C SER A 15 0.35 -7.68 -14.02
N GLN A 16 0.67 -8.71 -13.23
CA GLN A 16 0.34 -10.11 -13.51
C GLN A 16 -1.06 -10.49 -13.01
N CYS A 17 -1.68 -9.66 -12.16
CA CYS A 17 -3.05 -9.84 -11.71
C CYS A 17 -4.03 -9.26 -12.75
N ASN A 18 -4.66 -10.14 -13.54
CA ASN A 18 -5.69 -9.75 -14.51
C ASN A 18 -6.77 -8.90 -13.83
N GLY A 19 -6.85 -7.62 -14.18
CA GLY A 19 -7.85 -6.66 -13.67
C GLY A 19 -7.32 -5.60 -12.71
N MET A 20 -6.05 -5.65 -12.28
CA MET A 20 -5.43 -4.55 -11.53
C MET A 20 -4.59 -3.65 -12.44
N SER A 21 -4.84 -2.35 -12.36
CA SER A 21 -4.04 -1.37 -13.09
C SER A 21 -2.60 -1.33 -12.54
N PRO A 22 -1.56 -1.17 -13.37
CA PRO A 22 -0.19 -0.92 -12.87
C PRO A 22 -0.08 0.39 -12.05
N ASN A 23 -1.09 1.27 -12.14
CA ASN A 23 -1.26 2.45 -11.29
C ASN A 23 -2.07 2.19 -10.00
N ALA A 24 -2.41 0.93 -9.72
CA ALA A 24 -3.11 0.52 -8.50
C ALA A 24 -2.28 0.81 -7.26
N VAL A 25 -0.95 0.75 -7.35
CA VAL A 25 -0.07 1.08 -6.22
C VAL A 25 0.61 2.41 -6.44
N SER A 26 0.30 3.37 -5.57
CA SER A 26 0.99 4.65 -5.49
C SER A 26 1.61 4.86 -4.11
N PHE A 27 2.69 5.64 -4.11
CA PHE A 27 3.52 5.84 -2.95
C PHE A 27 3.66 7.33 -2.67
N GLU A 28 3.34 7.75 -1.45
CA GLU A 28 3.47 9.15 -1.02
C GLU A 28 4.37 9.22 0.21
N GLN A 29 5.41 10.07 0.14
CA GLN A 29 6.21 10.42 1.30
C GLN A 29 5.62 11.68 1.93
N LYS A 30 5.09 11.57 3.15
CA LYS A 30 4.67 12.75 3.91
C LYS A 30 5.90 13.40 4.54
N GLY A 31 6.62 14.18 3.73
CA GLY A 31 7.79 14.95 4.15
C GLY A 31 7.39 16.28 4.80
N GLY A 32 7.47 16.33 6.12
CA GLY A 32 7.68 17.54 6.91
C GLY A 32 8.93 17.34 7.77
N MET A 33 9.58 18.42 8.22
CA MET A 33 10.92 18.44 8.85
C MET A 33 11.20 17.37 9.93
N ASN A 34 10.19 16.74 10.53
CA ASN A 34 10.33 15.72 11.59
C ASN A 34 9.48 14.45 11.38
N SER A 35 9.01 14.14 10.17
CA SER A 35 8.10 12.99 9.94
C SER A 35 8.67 11.98 8.95
N GLU A 36 9.14 10.83 9.45
CA GLU A 36 9.51 9.65 8.64
C GLU A 36 8.27 8.82 8.22
N GLY A 37 7.18 9.50 7.88
CA GLY A 37 5.94 8.88 7.47
C GLY A 37 5.94 8.53 5.97
N TYR A 38 5.55 7.31 5.64
CA TYR A 38 5.18 6.95 4.28
C TYR A 38 3.77 6.40 4.20
N VAL A 39 3.14 6.60 3.05
CA VAL A 39 1.78 6.20 2.74
C VAL A 39 1.80 5.40 1.43
N ILE A 40 1.28 4.18 1.49
CA ILE A 40 1.08 3.31 0.33
C ILE A 40 -0.42 3.28 0.04
N HIS A 41 -0.80 3.63 -1.18
CA HIS A 41 -2.17 3.51 -1.65
C HIS A 41 -2.27 2.29 -2.54
N ILE A 42 -3.20 1.39 -2.23
CA ILE A 42 -3.57 0.24 -3.06
C ILE A 42 -5.01 0.51 -3.55
N ARG A 43 -5.16 0.88 -4.81
CA ARG A 43 -6.42 1.27 -5.46
C ARG A 43 -6.94 0.12 -6.32
N GLY A 44 -8.26 -0.07 -6.32
CA GLY A 44 -8.91 -1.08 -7.15
C GLY A 44 -10.06 -1.78 -6.42
N ARG A 45 -10.69 -2.73 -7.11
CA ARG A 45 -11.75 -3.58 -6.54
C ARG A 45 -11.11 -4.61 -5.61
N ILE A 46 -10.81 -4.18 -4.38
CA ILE A 46 -10.23 -5.04 -3.34
C ILE A 46 -11.37 -5.65 -2.51
N GLU A 47 -11.49 -6.97 -2.57
CA GLU A 47 -12.47 -7.75 -1.83
C GLU A 47 -12.22 -7.73 -0.31
N ALA A 48 -13.24 -8.06 0.48
CA ALA A 48 -13.15 -8.05 1.94
C ALA A 48 -12.07 -9.01 2.47
N SER A 49 -11.90 -10.17 1.83
CA SER A 49 -10.86 -11.16 2.13
C SER A 49 -9.45 -10.57 1.94
N GLU A 50 -9.22 -9.88 0.83
CA GLU A 50 -7.95 -9.24 0.49
C GLU A 50 -7.64 -8.09 1.45
N ARG A 51 -8.65 -7.28 1.82
CA ARG A 51 -8.51 -6.22 2.84
C ARG A 51 -8.05 -6.80 4.18
N GLN A 52 -8.58 -7.95 4.57
CA GLN A 52 -8.18 -8.61 5.80
C GLN A 52 -6.72 -9.09 5.75
N VAL A 53 -6.27 -9.62 4.60
CA VAL A 53 -4.87 -9.99 4.40
C VAL A 53 -3.96 -8.76 4.54
N VAL A 54 -4.31 -7.63 3.91
CA VAL A 54 -3.54 -6.38 4.01
C VAL A 54 -3.44 -5.91 5.46
N ARG A 55 -4.53 -5.96 6.23
CA ARG A 55 -4.53 -5.61 7.66
C ARG A 55 -3.64 -6.54 8.48
N ASN A 56 -3.72 -7.85 8.26
CA ASN A 56 -2.90 -8.82 8.98
C ASN A 56 -1.40 -8.60 8.72
N VAL A 57 -1.03 -8.35 7.46
CA VAL A 57 0.35 -8.04 7.08
C VAL A 57 0.79 -6.72 7.70
N ALA A 58 -0.02 -5.66 7.62
CA ALA A 58 0.31 -4.37 8.20
C ALA A 58 0.52 -4.43 9.72
N GLN A 59 -0.36 -5.14 10.45
CA GLN A 59 -0.23 -5.35 11.89
C GLN A 59 1.08 -6.04 12.26
N LYS A 60 1.52 -7.04 11.50
CA LYS A 60 2.79 -7.75 11.73
C LYS A 60 4.00 -6.80 11.76
N TYR A 61 3.93 -5.72 11.00
CA TYR A 61 5.00 -4.72 10.89
C TYR A 61 4.67 -3.38 11.58
N SER A 62 3.65 -3.36 12.44
CA SER A 62 3.21 -2.14 13.16
C SER A 62 2.80 -0.97 12.24
N PHE A 63 2.25 -1.27 11.07
CA PHE A 63 1.62 -0.29 10.19
C PHE A 63 0.13 -0.15 10.47
N GLN A 64 -0.41 1.04 10.22
CA GLN A 64 -1.84 1.29 10.23
C GLN A 64 -2.42 1.14 8.83
N VAL A 65 -3.68 0.70 8.79
CA VAL A 65 -4.44 0.52 7.55
C VAL A 65 -5.74 1.30 7.65
N LYS A 66 -6.04 2.06 6.60
CA LYS A 66 -7.32 2.76 6.43
C LYS A 66 -7.97 2.29 5.15
N ASP A 67 -9.23 1.87 5.26
CA ASP A 67 -10.05 1.57 4.10
C ASP A 67 -10.66 2.85 3.52
N ASN A 68 -10.64 2.92 2.20
CA ASN A 68 -11.23 4.02 1.43
C ASN A 68 -12.24 3.43 0.43
N SER A 69 -13.07 4.30 -0.15
CA SER A 69 -13.98 3.93 -1.26
C SER A 69 -13.23 3.28 -2.42
N ASP A 70 -11.99 3.72 -2.66
CA ASP A 70 -11.21 3.35 -3.84
C ASP A 70 -10.20 2.23 -3.58
N GLY A 71 -10.13 1.70 -2.35
CA GLY A 71 -9.21 0.63 -1.98
C GLY A 71 -8.73 0.72 -0.52
N VAL A 72 -7.42 0.60 -0.32
CA VAL A 72 -6.76 0.53 0.99
C VAL A 72 -5.54 1.45 1.05
N VAL A 73 -5.32 2.08 2.19
CA VAL A 73 -4.16 2.93 2.47
C VAL A 73 -3.40 2.39 3.65
N VAL A 74 -2.09 2.13 3.49
CA VAL A 74 -1.19 1.65 4.53
C VAL A 74 -0.19 2.75 4.89
N TYR A 75 -0.02 3.04 6.16
CA TYR A 75 0.87 4.10 6.61
C TYR A 75 1.55 3.78 7.94
N LYS A 76 2.75 4.34 8.14
CA LYS A 76 3.42 4.31 9.45
C LYS A 76 2.74 5.33 10.37
N PRO A 77 2.21 4.92 11.54
CA PRO A 77 1.73 5.88 12.52
C PRO A 77 2.89 6.75 13.02
N ILE A 78 2.60 8.04 13.22
CA ILE A 78 3.52 9.03 13.81
C ILE A 78 3.39 8.92 15.33
#